data_AF-A0A497A7V6-F1
#
_entry.id   AF-A0A497A7V6-F1
#
_cell.length_a   1.000
_cell.length_b   1.000
_cell.length_c   1.000
_cell.angle_alpha   90.00
_cell.angle_beta   90.00
_cell.angle_gamma   90.00
#
_symmetry.space_group_name_H-M   'P 1'
#
loop_
_entity.id
_entity.type
_entity.pdbx_description
1 polymer ?
#
loop_
_entity_poly.entity_id
_entity_poly.type
_entity_poly.pdbx_seq_one_letter_code
_entity_poly.pdbx_strand_id
1 'polypeptide(L)'
;MSLIESVKARLSGKKSFDKVSLDDLRREKIRLDREEARFIGRSEQIEKQKEQLFQQLVNEPSQIRQTILARKIKERDEEGKGHLRLSRYLGHQLRIVNGLIAIKEEARMMSKEAVGLLSKIPFDELVSYVEDVTTDSEFERGRIKDLLKTLEEGQSLVSTPLAEEDEDVQKIVAIAQEVRSHAEAGEVSAEKVQDGLRQVNSLLRDETEATTTV
;
A
#
# COMPACT_ATOMS: atom_id res chain seq x y z
N MET A 1 -12.42 9.49 5.26
CA MET A 1 -12.16 10.80 4.61
C MET A 1 -11.89 10.54 3.14
N SER A 2 -12.59 11.24 2.26
CA SER A 2 -12.35 11.19 0.81
C SER A 2 -10.94 11.75 0.46
N LEU A 3 -10.39 11.33 -0.68
CA LEU A 3 -9.15 11.87 -1.25
C LEU A 3 -9.20 13.39 -1.35
N ILE A 4 -10.34 13.88 -1.87
CA ILE A 4 -10.68 15.28 -2.02
C ILE A 4 -10.69 15.98 -0.67
N GLU A 5 -11.29 15.37 0.35
CA GLU A 5 -11.34 15.93 1.70
C GLU A 5 -9.96 16.02 2.34
N SER A 6 -9.06 15.09 2.03
CA SER A 6 -7.72 15.04 2.62
C SER A 6 -6.77 16.05 1.98
N VAL A 7 -6.84 16.20 0.65
CA VAL A 7 -6.16 17.27 -0.08
C VAL A 7 -6.74 18.63 0.33
N LYS A 8 -8.07 18.76 0.44
CA LYS A 8 -8.72 19.96 0.98
C LYS A 8 -8.24 20.25 2.40
N ALA A 9 -8.37 19.34 3.36
CA ALA A 9 -8.00 19.53 4.76
C ALA A 9 -6.55 20.02 4.94
N ARG A 10 -5.63 19.51 4.11
CA ARG A 10 -4.21 19.88 4.11
C ARG A 10 -3.94 21.24 3.48
N LEU A 11 -4.79 21.67 2.54
CA LEU A 11 -4.75 23.00 1.92
C LEU A 11 -5.69 24.03 2.61
N SER A 12 -6.57 23.60 3.52
CA SER A 12 -7.75 24.36 3.97
C SER A 12 -7.63 25.01 5.35
N GLY A 13 -6.78 26.02 5.43
CA GLY A 13 -7.27 27.29 5.95
C GLY A 13 -7.97 28.14 4.86
N LYS A 14 -7.87 27.74 3.59
CA LYS A 14 -8.14 28.61 2.44
C LYS A 14 -9.23 28.01 1.52
N LYS A 15 -10.42 28.64 1.51
CA LYS A 15 -11.66 28.15 0.87
C LYS A 15 -11.76 28.33 -0.67
N SER A 16 -10.70 28.70 -1.38
CA SER A 16 -10.75 28.98 -2.83
C SER A 16 -9.40 28.76 -3.50
N PHE A 17 -9.43 28.31 -4.77
CA PHE A 17 -8.26 28.10 -5.62
C PHE A 17 -7.34 29.32 -5.68
N ASP A 18 -7.90 30.54 -5.66
CA ASP A 18 -7.11 31.78 -5.68
C ASP A 18 -6.30 32.01 -4.41
N LYS A 19 -6.76 31.46 -3.29
CA LYS A 19 -6.07 31.59 -2.00
C LYS A 19 -4.92 30.60 -1.86
N VAL A 20 -4.95 29.50 -2.61
CA VAL A 20 -3.88 28.51 -2.65
C VAL A 20 -2.80 29.01 -3.61
N SER A 21 -1.61 29.32 -3.07
CA SER A 21 -0.50 29.79 -3.91
C SER A 21 0.22 28.61 -4.59
N LEU A 22 0.96 28.90 -5.66
CA LEU A 22 1.83 27.92 -6.31
C LEU A 22 2.88 27.35 -5.32
N ASP A 23 3.37 28.18 -4.41
CA ASP A 23 4.33 27.77 -3.39
C ASP A 23 3.69 26.88 -2.32
N ASP A 24 2.41 27.08 -1.99
CA ASP A 24 1.64 26.17 -1.12
C ASP A 24 1.52 24.78 -1.75
N LEU A 25 1.18 24.72 -3.05
CA LEU A 25 1.08 23.45 -3.78
C LEU A 25 2.43 22.74 -3.91
N ARG A 26 3.52 23.49 -4.18
CA ARG A 26 4.87 22.93 -4.26
C ARG A 26 5.36 22.39 -2.92
N ARG A 27 5.06 23.08 -1.81
CA ARG A 27 5.36 22.59 -0.46
C ARG A 27 4.60 21.31 -0.15
N GLU A 28 3.32 21.27 -0.50
CA GLU A 28 2.50 20.08 -0.29
C GLU A 28 2.97 18.89 -1.13
N LYS A 29 3.35 19.13 -2.40
CA LYS A 29 3.98 18.12 -3.25
C LYS A 29 5.22 17.51 -2.59
N ILE A 30 6.18 18.34 -2.16
CA ILE A 30 7.42 17.86 -1.52
C ILE A 30 7.10 17.04 -0.26
N ARG A 31 6.09 17.45 0.50
CA ARG A 31 5.67 16.73 1.71
C ARG A 31 5.10 15.36 1.36
N LEU A 32 4.22 15.28 0.37
CA LEU A 32 3.62 14.04 -0.12
C LEU A 32 4.67 13.10 -0.72
N ASP A 33 5.60 13.60 -1.54
CA ASP A 33 6.70 12.82 -2.12
C ASP A 33 7.54 12.14 -1.02
N ARG A 34 7.89 12.89 0.03
CA ARG A 34 8.65 12.34 1.17
C ARG A 34 7.87 11.29 1.95
N GLU A 35 6.57 11.52 2.14
CA GLU A 35 5.70 10.60 2.85
C GLU A 35 5.52 9.29 2.05
N GLU A 36 5.33 9.39 0.74
CA GLU A 36 5.22 8.23 -0.16
C GLU A 36 6.53 7.43 -0.16
N ALA A 37 7.68 8.09 -0.34
CA ALA A 37 8.99 7.44 -0.30
C ALA A 37 9.25 6.70 1.03
N ARG A 38 8.75 7.24 2.15
CA ARG A 38 8.84 6.57 3.46
C ARG A 38 8.04 5.27 3.49
N PHE A 39 6.84 5.24 2.92
CA PHE A 39 6.02 4.03 2.88
C PHE A 39 6.58 2.98 1.91
N ILE A 40 7.13 3.41 0.78
CA ILE A 40 7.85 2.53 -0.15
C ILE A 40 9.06 1.89 0.55
N GLY A 41 9.92 2.70 1.17
CA GLY A 41 11.10 2.18 1.87
C GLY A 41 10.76 1.22 3.02
N ARG A 42 9.63 1.44 3.72
CA ARG A 42 9.12 0.48 4.72
C ARG A 42 8.66 -0.82 4.10
N SER A 43 7.95 -0.77 2.98
CA SER A 43 7.54 -1.97 2.24
C SER A 43 8.76 -2.79 1.78
N GLU A 44 9.80 -2.13 1.28
CA GLU A 44 11.05 -2.79 0.88
C GLU A 44 11.78 -3.42 2.08
N GLN A 45 11.78 -2.75 3.24
CA GLN A 45 12.36 -3.30 4.46
C GLN A 45 11.60 -4.56 4.92
N ILE A 46 10.27 -4.55 4.81
CA ILE A 46 9.42 -5.70 5.13
C ILE A 46 9.73 -6.89 4.20
N GLU A 47 9.92 -6.66 2.90
CA GLU A 47 10.30 -7.74 1.97
C GLU A 47 11.64 -8.38 2.36
N LYS A 48 12.63 -7.58 2.77
CA LYS A 48 13.91 -8.10 3.31
C LYS A 48 13.72 -8.91 4.60
N GLN A 49 12.81 -8.49 5.47
CA GLN A 49 12.48 -9.23 6.69
C GLN A 49 11.78 -10.56 6.38
N LYS A 50 10.88 -10.59 5.39
CA LYS A 50 10.23 -11.82 4.91
C LYS A 50 11.25 -12.80 4.35
N GLU A 51 12.22 -12.32 3.57
CA GLU A 51 13.32 -13.14 3.06
C GLU A 51 14.13 -13.77 4.20
N GLN A 52 14.50 -12.99 5.22
CA GLN A 52 15.21 -13.49 6.40
C GLN A 52 14.39 -14.53 7.19
N LEU A 53 13.10 -14.26 7.41
CA LEU A 53 12.20 -15.18 8.10
C LEU A 53 11.99 -16.48 7.31
N PHE A 54 11.89 -16.39 5.99
CA PHE A 54 11.74 -17.56 5.12
C PHE A 54 13.01 -18.41 5.13
N GLN A 55 14.19 -17.78 5.09
CA GLN A 55 15.44 -18.52 5.22
C GLN A 55 15.61 -19.18 6.60
N GLN A 56 15.13 -18.56 7.67
CA GLN A 56 15.05 -19.20 8.99
C GLN A 56 14.09 -20.39 8.97
N LEU A 57 12.91 -20.22 8.35
CA LEU A 57 11.87 -21.25 8.26
C LEU A 57 12.38 -22.51 7.54
N VAL A 58 13.04 -22.34 6.39
CA VAL A 58 13.62 -23.44 5.59
C VAL A 58 14.60 -24.28 6.42
N ASN A 59 15.36 -23.66 7.32
CA ASN A 59 16.38 -24.33 8.12
C ASN A 59 15.89 -24.80 9.50
N GLU A 60 14.66 -24.46 9.89
CA GLU A 60 14.12 -24.78 11.22
C GLU A 60 13.62 -26.23 11.27
N PRO A 61 14.16 -27.09 12.17
CA PRO A 61 13.70 -28.47 12.31
C PRO A 61 12.42 -28.64 13.14
N SER A 62 12.08 -27.69 14.02
CA SER A 62 10.92 -27.83 14.90
C SER A 62 9.63 -27.41 14.19
N GLN A 63 8.67 -28.34 14.07
CA GLN A 63 7.36 -28.06 13.47
C GLN A 63 6.64 -26.85 14.12
N ILE A 64 6.67 -26.76 15.46
CA ILE A 64 6.06 -25.64 16.18
C ILE A 64 6.71 -24.31 15.78
N ARG A 65 8.05 -24.28 15.66
CA ARG A 65 8.78 -23.09 15.26
C ARG A 65 8.56 -22.75 13.78
N GLN A 66 8.43 -23.76 12.92
CA GLN A 66 8.06 -23.57 11.52
C GLN A 66 6.71 -22.85 11.42
N THR A 67 5.68 -23.30 12.15
CA THR A 67 4.36 -22.65 12.18
C THR A 67 4.47 -21.19 12.67
N ILE A 68 5.27 -20.92 13.70
CA ILE A 68 5.47 -19.56 14.22
C ILE A 68 6.16 -18.65 13.18
N LEU A 69 7.18 -19.16 12.48
CA LEU A 69 7.89 -18.40 11.46
C LEU A 69 7.01 -18.14 10.24
N ALA A 70 6.23 -19.13 9.80
CA ALA A 70 5.26 -18.97 8.71
C ALA A 70 4.18 -17.92 9.04
N ARG A 71 3.65 -17.93 10.27
CA ARG A 71 2.72 -16.88 10.74
C ARG A 71 3.35 -15.49 10.68
N LYS A 72 4.60 -15.34 11.14
CA LYS A 72 5.32 -14.06 11.07
C LYS A 72 5.52 -13.60 9.62
N ILE A 73 5.75 -14.50 8.68
CA ILE A 73 5.87 -14.15 7.26
C ILE A 73 4.54 -13.59 6.73
N LYS A 74 3.42 -14.24 7.06
CA LYS A 74 2.07 -13.76 6.71
C LYS A 74 1.77 -12.38 7.32
N GLU A 75 2.00 -12.21 8.62
CA GLU A 75 1.82 -10.91 9.31
C GLU A 75 2.65 -9.79 8.65
N ARG A 76 3.90 -10.09 8.27
CA ARG A 76 4.77 -9.11 7.57
C ARG A 76 4.25 -8.79 6.17
N ASP A 77 3.76 -9.77 5.43
CA ASP A 77 3.16 -9.55 4.13
C ASP A 77 1.95 -8.61 4.20
N GLU A 78 1.07 -8.80 5.18
CA GLU A 78 -0.08 -7.94 5.43
C GLU A 78 0.34 -6.50 5.78
N GLU A 79 1.35 -6.35 6.64
CA GLU A 79 1.94 -5.04 6.98
C GLU A 79 2.50 -4.33 5.73
N GLY A 80 3.25 -5.07 4.90
CA GLY A 80 3.83 -4.58 3.64
C GLY A 80 2.76 -4.12 2.66
N LYS A 81 1.72 -4.94 2.45
CA LYS A 81 0.53 -4.58 1.65
C LYS A 81 -0.14 -3.32 2.18
N GLY A 82 -0.24 -3.18 3.51
CA GLY A 82 -0.75 -1.97 4.17
C GLY A 82 0.03 -0.71 3.77
N HIS A 83 1.36 -0.76 3.83
CA HIS A 83 2.21 0.34 3.41
C HIS A 83 2.13 0.63 1.91
N LEU A 84 2.02 -0.39 1.06
CA LEU A 84 1.86 -0.20 -0.38
C LEU A 84 0.53 0.48 -0.72
N ARG A 85 -0.57 0.10 -0.04
CA ARG A 85 -1.87 0.79 -0.18
C ARG A 85 -1.79 2.27 0.22
N LEU A 86 -1.04 2.58 1.29
CA LEU A 86 -0.79 3.96 1.72
C LEU A 86 0.10 4.73 0.74
N SER A 87 1.12 4.11 0.16
CA SER A 87 1.91 4.73 -0.91
C SER A 87 1.03 5.08 -2.10
N ARG A 88 0.24 4.12 -2.62
CA ARG A 88 -0.71 4.38 -3.72
C ARG A 88 -1.70 5.51 -3.38
N TYR A 89 -2.11 5.63 -2.12
CA TYR A 89 -2.92 6.75 -1.64
C TYR A 89 -2.24 8.10 -1.88
N LEU A 90 -1.00 8.21 -1.45
CA LEU A 90 -0.22 9.43 -1.55
C LEU A 90 0.13 9.73 -3.02
N GLY A 91 0.44 8.72 -3.83
CA GLY A 91 0.64 8.87 -5.27
C GLY A 91 -0.58 9.43 -5.99
N HIS A 92 -1.79 9.07 -5.57
CA HIS A 92 -3.00 9.70 -6.10
C HIS A 92 -3.13 11.17 -5.66
N GLN A 93 -2.89 11.48 -4.39
CA GLN A 93 -2.87 12.87 -3.92
C GLN A 93 -1.82 13.71 -4.67
N LEU A 94 -0.66 13.13 -4.97
CA LEU A 94 0.39 13.76 -5.77
C LEU A 94 -0.08 14.09 -7.18
N ARG A 95 -0.81 13.19 -7.85
CA ARG A 95 -1.41 13.47 -9.17
C ARG A 95 -2.35 14.67 -9.12
N ILE A 96 -3.22 14.73 -8.12
CA ILE A 96 -4.12 15.88 -7.91
C ILE A 96 -3.31 17.17 -7.73
N VAL A 97 -2.32 17.16 -6.83
CA VAL A 97 -1.49 18.34 -6.56
C VAL A 97 -0.70 18.77 -7.81
N ASN A 98 -0.16 17.83 -8.59
CA ASN A 98 0.53 18.12 -9.85
C ASN A 98 -0.42 18.73 -10.88
N GLY A 99 -1.66 18.24 -10.99
CA GLY A 99 -2.68 18.84 -11.86
C GLY A 99 -3.03 20.27 -11.44
N LEU A 100 -3.20 20.53 -10.15
CA LEU A 100 -3.44 21.88 -9.62
C LEU A 100 -2.25 22.82 -9.88
N ILE A 101 -1.02 22.32 -9.80
CA ILE A 101 0.20 23.08 -10.15
C ILE A 101 0.16 23.46 -11.64
N ALA A 102 -0.13 22.50 -12.52
CA ALA A 102 -0.22 22.75 -13.96
C ALA A 102 -1.28 23.82 -14.29
N ILE A 103 -2.47 23.72 -13.68
CA ILE A 103 -3.54 24.73 -13.85
C ILE A 103 -3.08 26.11 -13.36
N LYS A 104 -2.37 26.18 -12.22
CA LYS A 104 -1.82 27.45 -11.69
C LYS A 104 -0.75 28.04 -12.60
N GLU A 105 0.10 27.22 -13.20
CA GLU A 105 1.16 27.67 -14.10
C GLU A 105 0.56 28.17 -15.42
N GLU A 106 -0.40 27.44 -15.98
CA GLU A 106 -1.14 27.85 -17.19
C GLU A 106 -1.91 29.15 -16.96
N ALA A 107 -2.62 29.28 -15.82
CA ALA A 107 -3.36 30.49 -15.48
C ALA A 107 -2.51 31.76 -15.43
N ARG A 108 -1.19 31.65 -15.18
CA ARG A 108 -0.27 32.81 -15.23
C ARG A 108 0.00 33.30 -16.65
N MET A 109 -0.18 32.44 -17.65
CA MET A 109 0.04 32.73 -19.07
C MET A 109 -1.25 33.09 -19.81
N MET A 110 -2.41 32.89 -19.16
CA MET A 110 -3.73 33.18 -19.72
C MET A 110 -4.11 34.67 -19.68
N SER A 111 -5.10 35.05 -20.50
CA SER A 111 -5.71 36.39 -20.44
C SER A 111 -6.47 36.60 -19.12
N LYS A 112 -6.63 37.87 -18.71
CA LYS A 112 -7.34 38.22 -17.46
C LYS A 112 -8.78 37.70 -17.44
N GLU A 113 -9.43 37.65 -18.58
CA GLU A 113 -10.80 37.15 -18.75
C GLU A 113 -10.87 35.64 -18.48
N ALA A 114 -9.90 34.87 -18.96
CA ALA A 114 -9.84 33.43 -18.76
C ALA A 114 -9.46 33.06 -17.31
N VAL A 115 -8.55 33.82 -16.69
CA VAL A 115 -8.26 33.69 -15.25
C VAL A 115 -9.49 34.00 -14.39
N GLY A 116 -10.28 35.00 -14.79
CA GLY A 116 -11.53 35.37 -14.13
C GLY A 116 -12.65 34.33 -14.26
N LEU A 117 -12.55 33.39 -15.20
CA LEU A 117 -13.45 32.23 -15.31
C LEU A 117 -12.97 31.08 -14.41
N LEU A 118 -11.66 30.80 -14.38
CA LEU A 118 -11.06 29.79 -13.50
C LEU A 118 -11.28 30.11 -12.01
N SER A 119 -11.21 31.37 -11.61
CA SER A 119 -11.42 31.79 -10.22
C SER A 119 -12.85 31.58 -9.71
N LYS A 120 -13.81 31.43 -10.62
CA LYS A 120 -15.22 31.16 -10.29
C LYS A 120 -15.52 29.68 -10.10
N ILE A 121 -14.61 28.79 -10.52
CA ILE A 121 -14.77 27.35 -10.36
C ILE A 121 -14.56 27.00 -8.88
N PRO A 122 -15.53 26.34 -8.23
CA PRO A 122 -15.37 25.82 -6.89
C PRO A 122 -14.17 24.88 -6.79
N PHE A 123 -13.42 24.96 -5.68
CA PHE A 123 -12.18 24.20 -5.55
C PHE A 123 -12.41 22.68 -5.52
N ASP A 124 -13.55 22.22 -5.01
CA ASP A 124 -14.02 20.83 -5.14
C ASP A 124 -14.19 20.40 -6.59
N GLU A 125 -14.87 21.21 -7.38
CA GLU A 125 -15.14 20.89 -8.78
C GLU A 125 -13.83 20.80 -9.56
N LEU A 126 -12.87 21.68 -9.25
CA LEU A 126 -11.53 21.64 -9.84
C LEU A 126 -10.74 20.39 -9.42
N VAL A 127 -10.80 20.02 -8.14
CA VAL A 127 -10.14 18.79 -7.65
C VAL A 127 -10.78 17.56 -8.28
N SER A 128 -12.11 17.50 -8.37
CA SER A 128 -12.85 16.39 -8.98
C SER A 128 -12.54 16.28 -10.47
N TYR A 129 -12.47 17.41 -11.19
CA TYR A 129 -12.05 17.43 -12.59
C TYR A 129 -10.63 16.88 -12.78
N VAL A 130 -9.69 17.30 -11.93
CA VAL A 130 -8.32 16.77 -11.99
C VAL A 130 -8.30 15.28 -11.65
N GLU A 131 -9.09 14.82 -10.68
CA GLU A 131 -9.24 13.41 -10.35
C GLU A 131 -9.78 12.64 -11.56
N ASP A 132 -10.90 13.04 -12.15
CA ASP A 132 -11.50 12.38 -13.32
C ASP A 132 -10.54 12.27 -14.51
N VAL A 133 -9.74 13.32 -14.77
CA VAL A 133 -8.76 13.34 -15.87
C VAL A 133 -7.50 12.53 -15.53
N THR A 134 -7.24 12.26 -14.25
CA THR A 134 -6.02 11.56 -13.79
C THR A 134 -6.26 10.13 -13.29
N THR A 135 -7.51 9.67 -13.21
CA THR A 135 -7.86 8.37 -12.62
C THR A 135 -7.94 7.26 -13.66
N ASP A 136 -7.01 6.30 -13.57
CA ASP A 136 -7.25 4.91 -14.01
C ASP A 136 -8.04 4.18 -12.91
N SER A 137 -9.10 3.49 -13.35
CA SER A 137 -10.30 3.01 -12.62
C SER A 137 -10.16 2.05 -11.40
N GLU A 138 -8.98 1.81 -10.84
CA GLU A 138 -8.77 0.70 -9.88
C GLU A 138 -8.84 1.07 -8.39
N PHE A 139 -9.03 2.33 -8.03
CA PHE A 139 -8.64 2.82 -6.71
C PHE A 139 -9.73 2.92 -5.64
N GLU A 140 -11.01 3.00 -6.03
CA GLU A 140 -12.08 3.34 -5.08
C GLU A 140 -12.59 2.15 -4.24
N ARG A 141 -12.34 0.89 -4.65
CA ARG A 141 -13.04 -0.26 -4.03
C ARG A 141 -12.39 -0.88 -2.78
N GLY A 142 -11.12 -0.59 -2.47
CA GLY A 142 -10.38 -1.33 -1.42
C GLY A 142 -10.12 -0.60 -0.09
N ARG A 143 -10.58 0.64 0.11
CA ARG A 143 -9.93 1.55 1.08
C ARG A 143 -10.43 1.55 2.51
N ILE A 144 -11.59 0.99 2.82
CA ILE A 144 -12.17 1.09 4.18
C ILE A 144 -12.50 -0.30 4.77
N LYS A 145 -12.89 -1.26 3.93
CA LYS A 145 -13.26 -2.61 4.38
C LYS A 145 -12.05 -3.40 4.86
N ASP A 146 -10.92 -3.30 4.17
CA ASP A 146 -9.69 -4.03 4.54
C ASP A 146 -9.01 -3.47 5.80
N LEU A 147 -9.05 -2.15 6.00
CA LEU A 147 -8.51 -1.52 7.21
C LEU A 147 -9.32 -1.87 8.46
N LEU A 148 -10.64 -2.08 8.32
CA LEU A 148 -11.49 -2.56 9.40
C LEU A 148 -11.28 -4.05 9.66
N LYS A 149 -11.13 -4.85 8.60
CA LYS A 149 -10.84 -6.29 8.68
C LYS A 149 -9.54 -6.58 9.45
N THR A 150 -8.43 -5.90 9.11
CA THR A 150 -7.15 -6.07 9.83
C THR A 150 -7.22 -5.62 11.31
N LEU A 151 -8.11 -4.69 11.64
CA LEU A 151 -8.31 -4.22 13.02
C LEU A 151 -9.22 -5.16 13.84
N GLU A 152 -10.25 -5.74 13.21
CA GLU A 152 -11.16 -6.74 13.79
C GLU A 152 -10.45 -8.09 13.98
N GLU A 153 -9.63 -8.53 13.02
CA GLU A 153 -8.81 -9.74 13.13
C GLU A 153 -7.78 -9.62 14.26
N GLY A 154 -7.23 -8.42 14.48
CA GLY A 154 -6.34 -8.13 15.61
C GLY A 154 -7.01 -8.22 16.99
N GLN A 155 -8.34 -8.04 17.10
CA GLN A 155 -9.09 -8.20 18.35
C GLN A 155 -9.64 -9.63 18.57
N SER A 156 -9.82 -10.41 17.50
CA SER A 156 -10.33 -11.79 17.59
C SER A 156 -9.32 -12.81 18.14
N LEU A 157 -8.05 -12.44 18.31
CA LEU A 157 -6.96 -13.37 18.68
C LEU A 157 -6.91 -13.77 20.16
N VAL A 158 -7.85 -13.30 21.00
CA VAL A 158 -7.87 -13.60 22.45
C VAL A 158 -8.88 -14.70 22.82
N SER A 159 -9.59 -15.31 21.86
CA SER A 159 -10.66 -16.28 22.22
C SER A 159 -10.85 -17.51 21.33
N THR A 160 -9.97 -17.78 20.36
CA THR A 160 -10.05 -19.01 19.56
C THR A 160 -9.14 -20.11 20.10
N PRO A 161 -9.63 -21.36 20.26
CA PRO A 161 -8.79 -22.50 20.60
C PRO A 161 -7.73 -22.74 19.51
N LEU A 162 -6.61 -23.37 19.88
CA LEU A 162 -5.46 -23.79 19.05
C LEU A 162 -5.78 -24.76 17.87
N ALA A 163 -7.01 -24.81 17.37
CA ALA A 163 -7.49 -25.88 16.49
C ALA A 163 -8.35 -25.35 15.33
N GLU A 164 -7.74 -24.53 14.49
CA GLU A 164 -7.91 -24.53 13.03
C GLU A 164 -6.61 -23.92 12.52
N GLU A 165 -5.68 -24.78 12.08
CA GLU A 165 -4.42 -24.33 11.50
C GLU A 165 -4.74 -23.52 10.25
N ASP A 166 -4.44 -22.23 10.30
CA ASP A 166 -4.53 -21.30 9.18
C ASP A 166 -3.93 -21.94 7.92
N GLU A 167 -4.77 -22.16 6.90
CA GLU A 167 -4.44 -22.92 5.68
C GLU A 167 -3.23 -22.31 4.98
N ASP A 168 -3.07 -20.99 5.01
CA ASP A 168 -1.90 -20.30 4.47
C ASP A 168 -0.63 -20.63 5.23
N VAL A 169 -0.71 -20.68 6.55
CA VAL A 169 0.43 -21.00 7.39
C VAL A 169 0.92 -22.41 7.09
N GLN A 170 0.00 -23.37 6.90
CA GLN A 170 0.35 -24.72 6.48
C GLN A 170 1.00 -24.74 5.09
N LYS A 171 0.44 -24.02 4.12
CA LYS A 171 1.00 -23.92 2.76
C LYS A 171 2.39 -23.28 2.74
N ILE A 172 2.60 -22.23 3.53
CA ILE A 172 3.92 -21.59 3.68
C ILE A 172 4.95 -22.57 4.25
N VAL A 173 4.57 -23.34 5.27
CA VAL A 173 5.43 -24.40 5.82
C VAL A 173 5.72 -25.48 4.77
N ALA A 174 4.72 -25.91 4.01
CA ALA A 174 4.89 -26.90 2.95
C ALA A 174 5.89 -26.44 1.87
N ILE A 175 5.76 -25.19 1.40
CA ILE A 175 6.71 -24.59 0.44
C ILE A 175 8.14 -24.60 1.03
N ALA A 176 8.30 -24.23 2.29
CA ALA A 176 9.62 -24.23 2.93
C ALA A 176 10.21 -25.65 3.08
N GLN A 177 9.38 -26.64 3.35
CA GLN A 177 9.79 -28.05 3.41
C GLN A 177 10.19 -28.59 2.04
N GLU A 178 9.48 -28.22 0.98
CA GLU A 178 9.85 -28.53 -0.41
C GLU A 178 11.20 -27.92 -0.76
N VAL A 179 11.40 -26.63 -0.48
CA VAL A 179 12.69 -25.94 -0.67
C VAL A 179 13.83 -26.64 0.07
N ARG A 180 13.59 -27.06 1.32
CA ARG A 180 14.57 -27.82 2.11
C ARG A 180 14.86 -29.19 1.52
N SER A 181 13.88 -29.87 0.92
CA SER A 181 14.06 -31.20 0.31
C SER A 181 15.00 -31.17 -0.90
N HIS A 182 15.17 -30.00 -1.52
CA HIS A 182 16.13 -29.74 -2.60
C HIS A 182 17.52 -29.32 -2.10
N ALA A 183 17.81 -29.40 -0.79
CA ALA A 183 19.14 -29.14 -0.26
C ALA A 183 20.15 -30.19 -0.75
N GLU A 184 21.22 -29.74 -1.42
CA GLU A 184 22.35 -30.58 -1.76
C GLU A 184 23.43 -30.40 -0.67
N ALA A 185 23.98 -31.52 -0.15
CA ALA A 185 24.96 -31.52 0.94
C ALA A 185 24.50 -30.84 2.26
N GLY A 186 23.20 -30.65 2.46
CA GLY A 186 22.63 -30.01 3.65
C GLY A 186 22.58 -28.49 3.59
N GLU A 187 22.97 -27.89 2.46
CA GLU A 187 22.83 -26.46 2.19
C GLU A 187 21.74 -26.23 1.13
N VAL A 188 20.87 -25.27 1.40
CA VAL A 188 19.86 -24.82 0.44
C VAL A 188 20.46 -23.68 -0.37
N SER A 189 20.45 -23.82 -1.70
CA SER A 189 20.87 -22.75 -2.61
C SER A 189 20.02 -21.49 -2.41
N ALA A 190 20.66 -20.31 -2.42
CA ALA A 190 19.99 -19.02 -2.33
C ALA A 190 18.91 -18.84 -3.41
N GLU A 191 19.12 -19.41 -4.60
CA GLU A 191 18.14 -19.37 -5.70
C GLU A 191 16.84 -20.11 -5.34
N LYS A 192 16.95 -21.28 -4.68
CA LYS A 192 15.79 -22.06 -4.24
C LYS A 192 15.04 -21.38 -3.10
N VAL A 193 15.75 -20.70 -2.20
CA VAL A 193 15.14 -19.87 -1.16
C VAL A 193 14.34 -18.72 -1.79
N GLN A 194 14.88 -18.06 -2.81
CA GLN A 194 14.18 -17.00 -3.52
C GLN A 194 12.97 -17.49 -4.29
N ASP A 195 13.06 -18.65 -4.95
CA ASP A 195 11.92 -19.24 -5.65
C ASP A 195 10.80 -19.66 -4.70
N GLY A 196 11.13 -20.25 -3.54
CA GLY A 196 10.16 -20.55 -2.50
C GLY A 196 9.48 -19.28 -1.95
N LEU A 197 10.25 -18.21 -1.72
CA LEU A 197 9.69 -16.94 -1.29
C LEU A 197 8.76 -16.32 -2.34
N ARG A 198 9.06 -16.48 -3.64
CA ARG A 198 8.17 -16.05 -4.73
C ARG A 198 6.85 -16.83 -4.71
N GLN A 199 6.89 -18.13 -4.45
CA GLN A 199 5.66 -18.94 -4.32
C GLN A 199 4.82 -18.49 -3.12
N VAL A 200 5.44 -18.24 -1.96
CA VAL A 200 4.76 -17.68 -0.78
C VAL A 200 4.11 -16.33 -1.12
N ASN A 201 4.83 -15.45 -1.83
CA ASN A 201 4.28 -14.16 -2.25
C ASN A 201 3.11 -14.29 -3.23
N SER A 202 3.11 -15.31 -4.10
CA SER A 202 1.98 -15.59 -5.00
C SER A 202 0.77 -16.08 -4.21
N LEU A 203 0.98 -17.08 -3.34
CA LEU A 203 -0.05 -17.64 -2.47
C LEU A 203 -0.80 -16.53 -1.71
N LEU A 204 -0.04 -15.66 -1.05
CA LEU A 204 -0.60 -14.59 -0.24
C LEU A 204 -1.26 -13.50 -1.10
N ARG A 205 -0.92 -13.35 -2.39
CA ARG A 205 -1.56 -12.39 -3.30
C ARG A 205 -2.93 -12.88 -3.77
N ASP A 206 -3.03 -14.15 -4.15
CA ASP A 206 -4.25 -14.71 -4.76
C ASP A 206 -5.44 -14.74 -3.79
N GLU A 207 -5.21 -14.91 -2.48
CA GLU A 207 -6.28 -14.83 -1.49
C GLU A 207 -6.91 -13.43 -1.37
N THR A 208 -6.11 -12.38 -1.54
CA THR A 208 -6.59 -10.99 -1.54
C THR A 208 -7.56 -10.71 -2.70
N GLU A 209 -7.42 -11.40 -3.83
CA GLU A 209 -8.32 -11.28 -4.98
C GLU A 209 -9.57 -12.17 -4.81
N ALA A 210 -9.43 -13.37 -4.24
CA ALA A 210 -10.53 -14.30 -4.00
C ALA A 210 -11.55 -13.80 -2.96
N THR A 211 -11.13 -13.01 -1.96
CA THR A 211 -12.08 -12.43 -0.98
C THR A 211 -12.85 -11.21 -1.50
N THR A 212 -12.54 -10.71 -2.71
CA THR A 212 -13.19 -9.53 -3.30
C THR A 212 -14.44 -9.88 -4.12
N THR A 213 -14.77 -11.17 -4.30
CA THR A 213 -15.85 -11.66 -5.19
C THR A 213 -17.14 -12.12 -4.51
N VAL A 214 -17.45 -11.65 -3.28
CA VAL A 214 -18.73 -11.94 -2.59
C VAL A 214 -19.45 -10.68 -2.14
#